data_AF-A0A9E3CM29-F1
#
_entry.id   AF-A0A9E3CM29-F1
#
_cell.length_a   1.000
_cell.length_b   1.000
_cell.length_c   1.000
_cell.angle_alpha   90.00
_cell.angle_beta   90.00
_cell.angle_gamma   90.00
#
_symmetry.space_group_name_H-M   'P 1'
#
loop_
_entity.id
_entity.type
_entity.pdbx_description
1 polymer ?
#
loop_
_entity_poly.entity_id
_entity_poly.type
_entity_poly.pdbx_seq_one_letter_code
_entity_poly.pdbx_strand_id
1 'polypeptide(L)'
;MLEKIKTLSQLGQIAAEARSRGRKVVLAHGVFDILHVGHKRHLDIGKRHGDLLIVTLTTDKFVNKGPDRPVFGEKLRAEMVAGLETVDYVGISPNPGAEHVIEVVKPTYYLKGSEYSDEESDVTGRIKIERMTVEKFGGTVLYTEDITFSSSNLSNRVLQLYPEDAAQFLKELRTRITAADLIKEVGAAQDKRCLVVGDTILDEYIYVEPLGKPAKENIIATKYREREIFAGGAIATANLAAQLCERVDLVTLLGEEESHEDFVRRHLHDNVELVPFYRKGGRTTVKSRLVDPAYVKKLIEVAYLSDEALPDDEQAALNDWVEARIGDYDAVIVNDFGHGMIDSSLIDIVCRKARFLAVNAQTNSANRGFNLITKYPRADLICIDEPEARLAAMERYAPIESVLKDRLEKRIDCHVFIITHGKLGSVIYTAKEGVRRIPALTGEAIDTIGAGDAFFALASSLVASGSDPFHAAFIGNAVGAMKVRIVGQRHQITKPEILKYLSTLLK
;
A
#
# COMPACT_ATOMS: atom_id res chain seq x y z
N MET A 1 -15.15 -14.22 30.29
CA MET A 1 -15.56 -13.66 28.97
C MET A 1 -16.46 -14.62 28.20
N LEU A 2 -16.05 -15.87 27.93
CA LEU A 2 -16.86 -16.85 27.18
C LEU A 2 -18.25 -17.12 27.79
N GLU A 3 -18.39 -17.05 29.12
CA GLU A 3 -19.68 -17.27 29.79
C GLU A 3 -20.78 -16.26 29.42
N LYS A 4 -20.38 -15.05 28.98
CA LYS A 4 -21.33 -14.01 28.53
C LYS A 4 -21.87 -14.28 27.13
N ILE A 5 -21.21 -15.14 26.34
CA ILE A 5 -21.64 -15.47 24.98
C ILE A 5 -22.70 -16.56 25.05
N LYS A 6 -23.92 -16.27 24.57
CA LYS A 6 -25.09 -17.14 24.64
C LYS A 6 -25.71 -17.32 23.25
N THR A 7 -26.40 -18.43 23.06
CA THR A 7 -27.27 -18.64 21.88
C THR A 7 -28.49 -17.72 21.95
N LEU A 8 -29.11 -17.40 20.81
CA LEU A 8 -30.32 -16.57 20.79
C LEU A 8 -31.45 -17.14 21.66
N SER A 9 -31.63 -18.46 21.69
CA SER A 9 -32.63 -19.11 22.55
C SER A 9 -32.36 -18.85 24.03
N GLN A 10 -31.10 -18.94 24.46
CA GLN A 10 -30.69 -18.64 25.83
C GLN A 10 -30.87 -17.17 26.16
N LEU A 11 -30.54 -16.25 25.23
CA LEU A 11 -30.78 -14.82 25.42
C LEU A 11 -32.26 -14.51 25.62
N GLY A 12 -33.15 -15.17 24.86
CA GLY A 12 -34.60 -15.03 25.04
C GLY A 12 -35.09 -15.47 26.42
N GLN A 13 -34.58 -16.60 26.92
CA GLN A 13 -34.88 -17.10 28.27
C GLN A 13 -34.38 -16.13 29.37
N ILE A 14 -33.11 -15.72 29.28
CA ILE A 14 -32.49 -14.76 30.20
C ILE A 14 -33.27 -13.44 30.23
N ALA A 15 -33.66 -12.93 29.06
CA ALA A 15 -34.43 -11.70 28.96
C ALA A 15 -35.84 -11.86 29.54
N ALA A 16 -36.51 -13.00 29.32
CA ALA A 16 -37.82 -13.29 29.88
C ALA A 16 -37.79 -13.37 31.42
N GLU A 17 -36.80 -14.05 31.98
CA GLU A 17 -36.59 -14.14 33.44
C GLU A 17 -36.26 -12.77 34.05
N ALA A 18 -35.45 -11.95 33.37
CA ALA A 18 -35.15 -10.60 33.82
C ALA A 18 -36.43 -9.76 33.86
N ARG A 19 -37.25 -9.81 32.81
CA ARG A 19 -38.53 -9.09 32.75
C ARG A 19 -39.54 -9.59 33.79
N SER A 20 -39.64 -10.89 34.05
CA SER A 20 -40.56 -11.42 35.08
C SER A 20 -40.19 -10.95 36.48
N ARG A 21 -38.93 -10.55 36.70
CA ARG A 21 -38.45 -9.92 37.94
C ARG A 21 -38.53 -8.38 37.92
N GLY A 22 -39.19 -7.80 36.92
CA GLY A 22 -39.35 -6.36 36.79
C GLY A 22 -38.10 -5.60 36.30
N ARG A 23 -37.06 -6.31 35.85
CA ARG A 23 -35.84 -5.68 35.32
C ARG A 23 -36.03 -5.19 33.90
N LYS A 24 -35.45 -4.04 33.57
CA LYS A 24 -35.45 -3.46 32.23
C LYS A 24 -34.32 -4.07 31.39
N VAL A 25 -34.69 -4.63 30.24
CA VAL A 25 -33.74 -5.26 29.31
C VAL A 25 -33.45 -4.30 28.16
N VAL A 26 -32.18 -4.04 27.91
CA VAL A 26 -31.67 -3.20 26.82
C VAL A 26 -31.03 -4.09 25.77
N LEU A 27 -31.37 -3.89 24.50
CA LEU A 27 -30.79 -4.60 23.37
C LEU A 27 -30.04 -3.63 22.46
N ALA A 28 -28.80 -3.94 22.11
CA ALA A 28 -28.09 -3.32 20.98
C ALA A 28 -27.81 -4.37 19.91
N HIS A 29 -27.91 -3.99 18.62
CA HIS A 29 -27.63 -4.89 17.50
C HIS A 29 -26.77 -4.20 16.44
N GLY A 30 -25.79 -4.92 15.87
CA GLY A 30 -25.00 -4.40 14.76
C GLY A 30 -23.82 -5.28 14.38
N VAL A 31 -22.91 -4.75 13.57
CA VAL A 31 -21.71 -5.48 13.13
C VAL A 31 -20.60 -5.43 14.18
N PHE A 32 -20.36 -4.30 14.86
CA PHE A 32 -19.24 -4.14 15.81
C PHE A 32 -17.90 -4.67 15.28
N ASP A 33 -17.53 -4.24 14.06
CA ASP A 33 -16.34 -4.73 13.36
C ASP A 33 -15.05 -4.37 14.10
N ILE A 34 -14.69 -3.08 14.12
CA ILE A 34 -13.57 -2.56 14.92
C ILE A 34 -14.15 -1.80 16.11
N LEU A 35 -13.89 -2.28 17.34
CA LEU A 35 -14.29 -1.56 18.55
C LEU A 35 -13.47 -0.28 18.72
N HIS A 36 -14.14 0.77 19.18
CA HIS A 36 -13.56 2.06 19.48
C HIS A 36 -14.37 2.73 20.58
N VAL A 37 -13.88 3.86 21.11
CA VAL A 37 -14.50 4.56 22.24
C VAL A 37 -15.98 4.92 22.01
N GLY A 38 -16.39 5.20 20.76
CA GLY A 38 -17.79 5.41 20.41
C GLY A 38 -18.71 4.23 20.75
N HIS A 39 -18.31 2.99 20.43
CA HIS A 39 -19.09 1.80 20.80
C HIS A 39 -19.20 1.66 22.32
N LYS A 40 -18.11 1.92 23.05
CA LYS A 40 -18.12 1.89 24.52
C LYS A 40 -19.11 2.90 25.08
N ARG A 41 -19.03 4.17 24.66
CA ARG A 41 -19.95 5.24 25.13
C ARG A 41 -21.41 4.93 24.79
N HIS A 42 -21.66 4.46 23.57
CA HIS A 42 -22.99 4.04 23.13
C HIS A 42 -23.57 2.97 24.05
N LEU A 43 -22.81 1.88 24.31
CA LEU A 43 -23.23 0.80 25.18
C LEU A 43 -23.35 1.24 26.66
N ASP A 44 -22.48 2.11 27.14
CA ASP A 44 -22.54 2.68 28.49
C ASP A 44 -23.85 3.48 28.70
N ILE A 45 -24.29 4.23 27.69
CA ILE A 45 -25.60 4.92 27.73
C ILE A 45 -26.73 3.89 27.79
N GLY A 46 -26.67 2.84 26.98
CA GLY A 46 -27.64 1.74 27.03
C GLY A 46 -27.74 1.12 28.42
N LYS A 47 -26.60 0.79 29.04
CA LYS A 47 -26.53 0.21 30.38
C LYS A 47 -27.09 1.13 31.48
N ARG A 48 -27.04 2.45 31.30
CA ARG A 48 -27.67 3.40 32.26
C ARG A 48 -29.19 3.39 32.22
N HIS A 49 -29.80 2.96 31.12
CA HIS A 49 -31.25 2.97 30.93
C HIS A 49 -31.93 1.66 31.35
N GLY A 50 -31.17 0.58 31.58
CA GLY A 50 -31.75 -0.67 32.06
C GLY A 50 -30.77 -1.54 32.83
N ASP A 51 -31.33 -2.56 33.49
CA ASP A 51 -30.57 -3.38 34.42
C ASP A 51 -29.74 -4.46 33.71
N LEU A 52 -30.10 -4.81 32.48
CA LEU A 52 -29.48 -5.87 31.69
C LEU A 52 -29.26 -5.40 30.24
N LEU A 53 -28.00 -5.33 29.80
CA LEU A 53 -27.59 -5.00 28.44
C LEU A 53 -27.18 -6.27 27.68
N ILE A 54 -27.95 -6.58 26.64
CA ILE A 54 -27.68 -7.66 25.69
C ILE A 54 -27.20 -7.02 24.39
N VAL A 55 -26.07 -7.48 23.86
CA VAL A 55 -25.56 -7.05 22.55
C VAL A 55 -25.62 -8.22 21.58
N THR A 56 -26.10 -7.99 20.36
CA THR A 56 -26.13 -9.02 19.33
C THR A 56 -25.41 -8.59 18.06
N LEU A 57 -24.73 -9.55 17.45
CA LEU A 57 -23.89 -9.32 16.28
C LEU A 57 -24.50 -9.90 15.02
N THR A 58 -24.41 -9.20 13.91
CA THR A 58 -24.70 -9.78 12.59
C THR A 58 -23.60 -10.78 12.23
N THR A 59 -24.00 -11.97 11.78
CA THR A 59 -23.10 -13.01 11.25
C THR A 59 -22.34 -12.56 10.01
N ASP A 60 -21.12 -13.06 9.81
CA ASP A 60 -20.20 -12.62 8.74
C ASP A 60 -20.85 -12.66 7.35
N LYS A 61 -21.66 -13.68 7.06
CA LYS A 61 -22.35 -13.86 5.76
C LYS A 61 -23.29 -12.71 5.34
N PHE A 62 -23.68 -11.85 6.28
CA PHE A 62 -24.60 -10.74 6.03
C PHE A 62 -23.97 -9.35 6.24
N VAL A 63 -22.65 -9.29 6.45
CA VAL A 63 -21.93 -8.03 6.61
C VAL A 63 -21.50 -7.49 5.24
N ASN A 64 -22.13 -6.41 4.80
CA ASN A 64 -21.81 -5.74 3.53
C ASN A 64 -21.16 -4.37 3.77
N LYS A 65 -19.94 -4.35 4.32
CA LYS A 65 -19.20 -3.10 4.65
C LYS A 65 -18.02 -2.78 3.72
N GLY A 66 -17.95 -3.45 2.57
CA GLY A 66 -16.88 -3.32 1.58
C GLY A 66 -15.98 -4.56 1.50
N PRO A 67 -15.04 -4.61 0.54
CA PRO A 67 -14.10 -5.72 0.43
C PRO A 67 -13.23 -5.81 1.69
N ASP A 68 -12.91 -7.03 2.13
CA ASP A 68 -12.10 -7.32 3.32
C ASP A 68 -12.74 -6.89 4.66
N ARG A 69 -14.07 -6.73 4.68
CA ARG A 69 -14.87 -6.43 5.88
C ARG A 69 -15.92 -7.53 6.08
N PRO A 70 -16.16 -7.99 7.33
CA PRO A 70 -15.57 -7.51 8.57
C PRO A 70 -14.10 -7.93 8.71
N VAL A 71 -13.30 -7.08 9.37
CA VAL A 71 -11.87 -7.32 9.62
C VAL A 71 -11.69 -8.50 10.58
N PHE A 72 -12.60 -8.63 11.54
CA PHE A 72 -12.61 -9.73 12.50
C PHE A 72 -13.85 -10.60 12.29
N GLY A 73 -13.65 -11.92 12.29
CA GLY A 73 -14.76 -12.88 12.21
C GLY A 73 -15.73 -12.77 13.39
N GLU A 74 -16.97 -13.22 13.20
CA GLU A 74 -18.07 -13.07 14.16
C GLU A 74 -17.77 -13.55 15.58
N LYS A 75 -16.97 -14.61 15.73
CA LYS A 75 -16.56 -15.16 17.03
C LYS A 75 -15.63 -14.21 17.77
N LEU A 76 -14.64 -13.63 17.07
CA LEU A 76 -13.71 -12.66 17.65
C LEU A 76 -14.42 -11.36 18.00
N ARG A 77 -15.34 -10.90 17.14
CA ARG A 77 -16.19 -9.74 17.44
C ARG A 77 -17.05 -9.98 18.69
N ALA A 78 -17.64 -11.16 18.84
CA ALA A 78 -18.41 -11.52 20.02
C ALA A 78 -17.56 -11.52 21.29
N GLU A 79 -16.33 -12.05 21.22
CA GLU A 79 -15.38 -12.05 22.32
C GLU A 79 -14.97 -10.63 22.74
N MET A 80 -14.64 -9.77 21.78
CA MET A 80 -14.30 -8.37 22.03
C MET A 80 -15.43 -7.62 22.73
N VAL A 81 -16.67 -7.79 22.27
CA VAL A 81 -17.84 -7.14 22.89
C VAL A 81 -18.13 -7.73 24.27
N ALA A 82 -17.98 -9.04 24.46
CA ALA A 82 -18.15 -9.69 25.77
C ALA A 82 -17.09 -9.25 26.79
N GLY A 83 -15.91 -8.82 26.33
CA GLY A 83 -14.87 -8.23 27.17
C GLY A 83 -15.24 -6.88 27.78
N LEU A 84 -16.26 -6.19 27.25
CA LEU A 84 -16.71 -4.91 27.81
C LEU A 84 -17.43 -5.13 29.14
N GLU A 85 -17.03 -4.35 30.14
CA GLU A 85 -17.58 -4.42 31.50
C GLU A 85 -19.09 -4.16 31.51
N THR A 86 -19.57 -3.21 30.71
CA THR A 86 -20.97 -2.79 30.67
C THR A 86 -21.91 -3.76 29.95
N VAL A 87 -21.37 -4.73 29.20
CA VAL A 87 -22.17 -5.72 28.47
C VAL A 87 -22.38 -6.97 29.33
N ASP A 88 -23.63 -7.36 29.58
CA ASP A 88 -23.94 -8.55 30.38
C ASP A 88 -23.91 -9.82 29.54
N TYR A 89 -24.51 -9.79 28.34
CA TYR A 89 -24.55 -10.95 27.43
C TYR A 89 -24.37 -10.56 25.96
N VAL A 90 -23.78 -11.48 25.19
CA VAL A 90 -23.55 -11.34 23.75
C VAL A 90 -24.14 -12.52 22.99
N GLY A 91 -24.70 -12.29 21.80
CA GLY A 91 -25.13 -13.35 20.89
C GLY A 91 -24.84 -13.04 19.43
N ILE A 92 -24.75 -14.09 18.59
CA ILE A 92 -24.61 -13.94 17.14
C ILE A 92 -25.97 -14.22 16.50
N SER A 93 -26.44 -13.27 15.70
CA SER A 93 -27.68 -13.36 14.94
C SER A 93 -27.41 -13.98 13.57
N PRO A 94 -28.10 -15.07 13.21
CA PRO A 94 -27.97 -15.69 11.89
C PRO A 94 -28.81 -14.98 10.82
N ASN A 95 -29.30 -13.76 11.10
CA ASN A 95 -30.18 -12.96 10.24
C ASN A 95 -29.53 -11.63 9.85
N PRO A 96 -29.89 -11.05 8.69
CA PRO A 96 -29.31 -9.80 8.19
C PRO A 96 -29.82 -8.53 8.90
N GLY A 97 -30.88 -8.63 9.69
CA GLY A 97 -31.48 -7.52 10.44
C GLY A 97 -31.76 -7.91 11.89
N ALA A 98 -32.19 -6.93 12.69
CA ALA A 98 -32.42 -7.12 14.13
C ALA A 98 -33.80 -7.66 14.48
N GLU A 99 -34.74 -7.74 13.54
CA GLU A 99 -36.16 -8.00 13.77
C GLU A 99 -36.37 -9.31 14.55
N HIS A 100 -35.76 -10.38 14.07
CA HIS A 100 -35.83 -11.69 14.73
C HIS A 100 -35.21 -11.65 16.14
N VAL A 101 -34.12 -10.90 16.33
CA VAL A 101 -33.50 -10.77 17.66
C VAL A 101 -34.42 -9.99 18.59
N ILE A 102 -35.08 -8.94 18.10
CA ILE A 102 -36.05 -8.16 18.85
C ILE A 102 -37.24 -9.04 19.26
N GLU A 103 -37.73 -9.91 18.39
CA GLU A 103 -38.82 -10.87 18.69
C GLU A 103 -38.44 -11.88 19.78
N VAL A 104 -37.20 -12.36 19.76
CA VAL A 104 -36.68 -13.32 20.74
C VAL A 104 -36.40 -12.65 22.08
N VAL A 105 -35.73 -11.50 22.07
CA VAL A 105 -35.28 -10.80 23.27
C VAL A 105 -36.41 -9.99 23.89
N LYS A 106 -37.34 -9.42 23.11
CA LYS A 106 -38.43 -8.52 23.56
C LYS A 106 -37.92 -7.44 24.53
N PRO A 107 -36.99 -6.58 24.08
CA PRO A 107 -36.32 -5.63 24.96
C PRO A 107 -37.28 -4.53 25.44
N THR A 108 -37.05 -4.03 26.65
CA THR A 108 -37.67 -2.78 27.14
C THR A 108 -37.16 -1.59 26.33
N TYR A 109 -35.86 -1.59 26.03
CA TYR A 109 -35.22 -0.56 25.24
C TYR A 109 -34.37 -1.16 24.12
N TYR A 110 -34.56 -0.68 22.89
CA TYR A 110 -33.71 -1.03 21.76
C TYR A 110 -32.80 0.16 21.42
N LEU A 111 -31.51 -0.04 21.56
CA LEU A 111 -30.51 1.01 21.45
C LEU A 111 -30.06 1.20 19.99
N LYS A 112 -30.13 2.45 19.51
CA LYS A 112 -29.66 2.89 18.19
C LYS A 112 -28.84 4.16 18.27
N GLY A 113 -27.93 4.34 17.33
CA GLY A 113 -27.17 5.59 17.20
C GLY A 113 -28.06 6.73 16.70
N SER A 114 -27.68 7.98 17.02
CA SER A 114 -28.42 9.19 16.61
C SER A 114 -28.50 9.34 15.08
N GLU A 115 -27.56 8.75 14.34
CA GLU A 115 -27.57 8.73 12.87
C GLU A 115 -28.74 7.94 12.27
N TYR A 116 -29.48 7.18 13.08
CA TYR A 116 -30.65 6.41 12.68
C TYR A 116 -31.97 7.05 13.15
N SER A 117 -31.94 8.29 13.63
CA SER A 117 -33.13 9.03 14.07
C SER A 117 -33.93 9.66 12.92
N ASP A 118 -33.29 9.86 11.76
CA ASP A 118 -33.92 10.45 10.58
C ASP A 118 -34.43 9.35 9.62
N GLU A 119 -35.76 9.10 9.66
CA GLU A 119 -36.43 8.06 8.86
C GLU A 119 -36.35 8.32 7.34
N GLU A 120 -36.13 9.56 6.88
CA GLU A 120 -36.04 9.88 5.44
C GLU A 120 -34.67 9.52 4.82
N SER A 121 -33.65 9.31 5.65
CA SER A 121 -32.28 9.01 5.22
C SER A 121 -31.98 7.51 5.05
N ASP A 122 -32.90 6.63 5.46
CA ASP A 122 -32.71 5.17 5.42
C ASP A 122 -33.10 4.57 4.07
N VAL A 123 -32.10 4.41 3.20
CA VAL A 123 -32.21 3.76 1.88
C VAL A 123 -32.73 2.30 1.97
N THR A 124 -32.66 1.66 3.15
CA THR A 124 -33.03 0.25 3.33
C THR A 124 -34.44 0.03 3.90
N GLY A 125 -35.07 1.05 4.48
CA GLY A 125 -36.39 0.99 5.12
C GLY A 125 -36.49 0.09 6.35
N ARG A 126 -35.38 -0.48 6.84
CA ARG A 126 -35.36 -1.46 7.94
C ARG A 126 -35.52 -0.80 9.31
N ILE A 127 -35.09 0.45 9.49
CA ILE A 127 -35.18 1.13 10.78
C ILE A 127 -36.64 1.25 11.22
N LYS A 128 -37.53 1.57 10.29
CA LYS A 128 -38.98 1.65 10.54
C LYS A 128 -39.55 0.29 10.97
N ILE A 129 -39.12 -0.79 10.32
CA ILE A 129 -39.55 -2.16 10.65
C ILE A 129 -39.05 -2.56 12.04
N GLU A 130 -37.79 -2.29 12.37
CA GLU A 130 -37.21 -2.56 13.69
C GLU A 130 -37.96 -1.78 14.78
N ARG A 131 -38.23 -0.48 14.58
CA ARG A 131 -39.01 0.34 15.52
C ARG A 131 -40.41 -0.22 15.75
N MET A 132 -41.17 -0.50 14.68
CA MET A 132 -42.50 -1.11 14.78
C MET A 132 -42.45 -2.46 15.50
N THR A 133 -41.38 -3.25 15.30
CA THR A 133 -41.20 -4.55 15.96
C THR A 133 -40.96 -4.38 17.46
N VAL A 134 -40.14 -3.40 17.87
CA VAL A 134 -39.89 -3.09 19.28
C VAL A 134 -41.17 -2.62 19.97
N GLU A 135 -41.90 -1.69 19.35
CA GLU A 135 -43.16 -1.13 19.87
C GLU A 135 -44.26 -2.20 20.00
N LYS A 136 -44.33 -3.15 19.04
CA LYS A 136 -45.26 -4.29 19.08
C LYS A 136 -45.11 -5.14 20.34
N PHE A 137 -43.91 -5.20 20.93
CA PHE A 137 -43.65 -5.93 22.17
C PHE A 137 -43.59 -5.02 23.41
N GLY A 138 -44.06 -3.77 23.29
CA GLY A 138 -44.12 -2.80 24.40
C GLY A 138 -42.77 -2.19 24.77
N GLY A 139 -41.75 -2.34 23.92
CA GLY A 139 -40.45 -1.70 24.08
C GLY A 139 -40.42 -0.30 23.46
N THR A 140 -39.33 0.42 23.68
CA THR A 140 -39.08 1.75 23.08
C THR A 140 -37.69 1.81 22.46
N VAL A 141 -37.55 2.50 21.33
CA VAL A 141 -36.23 2.75 20.73
C VAL A 141 -35.56 3.92 21.48
N LEU A 142 -34.32 3.72 21.93
CA LEU A 142 -33.48 4.76 22.52
C LEU A 142 -32.41 5.18 21.52
N TYR A 143 -32.37 6.48 21.23
CA TYR A 143 -31.31 7.07 20.43
C TYR A 143 -30.26 7.70 21.33
N THR A 144 -28.98 7.43 21.06
CA THR A 144 -27.88 8.03 21.82
C THR A 144 -27.38 9.29 21.12
N GLU A 145 -27.45 10.45 21.78
CA GLU A 145 -26.99 11.77 21.27
C GLU A 145 -25.47 11.98 21.31
N ASP A 146 -24.71 11.03 21.87
CA ASP A 146 -23.25 11.11 21.88
C ASP A 146 -22.68 10.78 20.48
N ILE A 147 -21.45 11.21 20.20
CA ILE A 147 -20.79 11.02 18.89
C ILE A 147 -20.64 9.51 18.62
N THR A 148 -21.65 8.93 17.99
CA THR A 148 -21.56 7.61 17.38
C THR A 148 -20.68 7.80 16.15
N PHE A 149 -19.42 7.39 16.27
CA PHE A 149 -18.55 7.21 15.13
C PHE A 149 -19.18 6.13 14.24
N SER A 150 -20.11 6.51 13.36
CA SER A 150 -20.56 5.60 12.31
C SER A 150 -19.33 5.28 11.45
N SER A 151 -19.15 4.00 11.10
CA SER A 151 -18.02 3.58 10.24
C SER A 151 -17.99 4.38 8.92
N SER A 152 -19.14 4.92 8.52
CA SER A 152 -19.33 5.76 7.32
C SER A 152 -18.92 7.22 7.56
N ASN A 153 -19.18 7.81 8.74
CA ASN A 153 -18.68 9.15 9.11
C ASN A 153 -17.18 9.17 9.42
N LEU A 154 -16.58 8.00 9.66
CA LEU A 154 -15.12 7.85 9.63
C LEU A 154 -14.54 8.21 8.25
N SER A 155 -15.31 8.16 7.15
CA SER A 155 -14.86 8.52 5.80
C SER A 155 -14.39 9.98 5.71
N ASN A 156 -15.07 10.93 6.37
CA ASN A 156 -14.62 12.33 6.39
C ASN A 156 -13.45 12.55 7.37
N ARG A 157 -13.25 11.63 8.32
CA ARG A 157 -12.04 11.53 9.16
C ARG A 157 -10.97 10.60 8.60
N VAL A 158 -11.15 9.97 7.44
CA VAL A 158 -10.04 9.32 6.70
C VAL A 158 -9.02 10.39 6.31
N LEU A 159 -9.43 11.65 6.21
CA LEU A 159 -8.52 12.80 6.10
C LEU A 159 -7.68 13.07 7.37
N GLN A 160 -7.97 12.45 8.52
CA GLN A 160 -7.07 12.41 9.69
C GLN A 160 -6.07 11.24 9.64
N LEU A 161 -6.16 10.32 8.66
CA LEU A 161 -5.12 9.31 8.39
C LEU A 161 -4.02 9.85 7.48
N TYR A 162 -4.32 10.92 6.73
CA TYR A 162 -3.35 11.62 5.92
C TYR A 162 -2.74 12.78 6.72
N PRO A 163 -1.45 13.06 6.52
CA PRO A 163 -0.86 14.33 6.94
C PRO A 163 -1.71 15.53 6.50
N GLU A 164 -1.74 16.60 7.30
CA GLU A 164 -2.62 17.77 7.08
C GLU A 164 -2.40 18.43 5.70
N ASP A 165 -1.14 18.49 5.27
CA ASP A 165 -0.72 18.95 3.95
C ASP A 165 -1.25 18.05 2.83
N ALA A 166 -1.25 16.73 3.02
CA ALA A 166 -1.84 15.78 2.07
C ALA A 166 -3.37 15.89 1.99
N ALA A 167 -4.05 16.10 3.12
CA ALA A 167 -5.50 16.31 3.14
C ALA A 167 -5.90 17.59 2.38
N GLN A 168 -5.18 18.70 2.61
CA GLN A 168 -5.40 19.96 1.91
C GLN A 168 -5.10 19.82 0.41
N PHE A 169 -3.99 19.17 0.05
CA PHE A 169 -3.64 18.89 -1.33
C PHE A 169 -4.74 18.08 -2.06
N LEU A 170 -5.23 17.00 -1.45
CA LEU A 170 -6.29 16.17 -2.05
C LEU A 170 -7.59 16.96 -2.25
N LYS A 171 -7.96 17.83 -1.29
CA LYS A 171 -9.12 18.71 -1.42
C LYS A 171 -9.01 19.64 -2.64
N GLU A 172 -7.82 20.21 -2.87
CA GLU A 172 -7.55 21.06 -4.03
C GLU A 172 -7.37 20.29 -5.34
N LEU A 173 -6.96 19.03 -5.28
CA LEU A 173 -6.80 18.18 -6.45
C LEU A 173 -8.16 17.76 -7.03
N ARG A 174 -9.12 17.44 -6.15
CA ARG A 174 -10.49 17.01 -6.50
C ARG A 174 -11.30 18.07 -7.25
N THR A 175 -10.91 19.34 -7.21
CA THR A 175 -11.56 20.40 -7.98
C THR A 175 -11.09 20.44 -9.44
N ARG A 176 -9.99 19.76 -9.76
CA ARG A 176 -9.31 19.80 -11.06
C ARG A 176 -9.32 18.47 -11.80
N ILE A 177 -9.28 17.36 -11.06
CA ILE A 177 -9.12 16.01 -11.61
C ILE A 177 -10.10 15.06 -10.92
N THR A 178 -10.72 14.18 -11.71
CA THR A 178 -11.61 13.13 -11.20
C THR A 178 -10.92 11.77 -11.19
N ALA A 179 -11.45 10.83 -10.41
CA ALA A 179 -10.98 9.44 -10.46
C ALA A 179 -11.11 8.83 -11.85
N ALA A 180 -12.16 9.20 -12.61
CA ALA A 180 -12.39 8.71 -13.96
C ALA A 180 -11.28 9.15 -14.93
N ASP A 181 -10.76 10.37 -14.78
CA ASP A 181 -9.65 10.87 -15.59
C ASP A 181 -8.39 10.03 -15.36
N LEU A 182 -8.04 9.79 -14.10
CA LEU A 182 -6.86 8.96 -13.78
C LEU A 182 -7.05 7.49 -14.20
N ILE A 183 -8.25 6.92 -14.03
CA ILE A 183 -8.56 5.56 -14.49
C ILE A 183 -8.38 5.46 -16.01
N LYS A 184 -8.80 6.49 -16.76
CA LYS A 184 -8.63 6.54 -18.22
C LYS A 184 -7.14 6.57 -18.61
N GLU A 185 -6.33 7.35 -17.91
CA GLU A 185 -4.87 7.40 -18.16
C GLU A 185 -4.18 6.08 -17.83
N VAL A 186 -4.55 5.44 -16.73
CA VAL A 186 -4.09 4.09 -16.40
C VAL A 186 -4.52 3.07 -17.46
N GLY A 187 -5.71 3.25 -18.05
CA GLY A 187 -6.20 2.44 -19.16
C GLY A 187 -5.43 2.63 -20.47
N ALA A 188 -4.90 3.83 -20.73
CA ALA A 188 -4.17 4.14 -21.97
C ALA A 188 -2.82 3.41 -22.09
N ALA A 189 -2.27 2.91 -20.98
CA ALA A 189 -1.06 2.10 -20.96
C ALA A 189 -1.29 0.63 -21.34
N GLN A 190 -2.54 0.15 -21.38
CA GLN A 190 -2.84 -1.29 -21.48
C GLN A 190 -2.28 -1.97 -22.72
N ASP A 191 -2.21 -1.26 -23.86
CA ASP A 191 -1.81 -1.84 -25.14
C ASP A 191 -0.31 -1.58 -25.42
N LYS A 192 0.45 -1.12 -24.42
CA LYS A 192 1.87 -0.78 -24.57
C LYS A 192 2.76 -1.98 -24.36
N ARG A 193 3.88 -2.01 -25.10
CA ARG A 193 4.99 -2.94 -24.89
C ARG A 193 6.16 -2.23 -24.23
N CYS A 194 6.59 -2.77 -23.10
CA CYS A 194 7.55 -2.12 -22.21
C CYS A 194 8.82 -3.00 -22.09
N LEU A 195 10.01 -2.45 -22.36
CA LEU A 195 11.28 -3.12 -22.12
C LEU A 195 11.86 -2.62 -20.80
N VAL A 196 12.02 -3.49 -19.82
CA VAL A 196 12.73 -3.19 -18.57
C VAL A 196 14.16 -3.70 -18.68
N VAL A 197 15.13 -2.82 -18.44
CA VAL A 197 16.56 -3.14 -18.44
C VAL A 197 17.13 -2.79 -17.07
N GLY A 198 17.70 -3.75 -16.35
CA GLY A 198 18.32 -3.43 -15.07
C GLY A 198 18.82 -4.63 -14.28
N ASP A 199 19.56 -4.35 -13.22
CA ASP A 199 20.17 -5.37 -12.37
C ASP A 199 19.10 -6.21 -11.64
N THR A 200 19.31 -7.53 -11.59
CA THR A 200 18.53 -8.40 -10.70
C THR A 200 19.06 -8.23 -9.27
N ILE A 201 18.15 -7.95 -8.34
CA ILE A 201 18.45 -7.86 -6.92
C ILE A 201 17.44 -8.72 -6.16
N LEU A 202 17.94 -9.61 -5.31
CA LEU A 202 17.11 -10.36 -4.37
C LEU A 202 17.28 -9.74 -2.98
N ASP A 203 16.18 -9.31 -2.39
CA ASP A 203 16.18 -8.80 -1.02
C ASP A 203 15.87 -9.95 -0.07
N GLU A 204 16.81 -10.30 0.80
CA GLU A 204 16.65 -11.38 1.76
C GLU A 204 16.46 -10.82 3.16
N TYR A 205 15.37 -11.21 3.82
CA TYR A 205 15.09 -10.86 5.20
C TYR A 205 15.33 -12.08 6.08
N ILE A 206 16.32 -11.97 6.95
CA ILE A 206 16.61 -12.93 8.01
C ILE A 206 16.00 -12.36 9.29
N TYR A 207 14.86 -12.89 9.71
CA TYR A 207 14.20 -12.42 10.91
C TYR A 207 14.92 -12.94 12.14
N VAL A 208 15.24 -12.03 13.06
CA VAL A 208 16.01 -12.32 14.25
C VAL A 208 15.41 -11.64 15.47
N GLU A 209 15.60 -12.27 16.63
CA GLU A 209 15.30 -11.67 17.94
C GLU A 209 16.61 -11.15 18.57
N PRO A 210 16.71 -9.86 18.91
CA PRO A 210 17.85 -9.34 19.65
C PRO A 210 17.95 -9.96 21.06
N LEU A 211 19.09 -10.56 21.38
CA LEU A 211 19.39 -11.12 22.71
C LEU A 211 20.11 -10.13 23.64
N GLY A 212 20.50 -8.97 23.11
CA GLY A 212 21.30 -7.96 23.83
C GLY A 212 22.80 -8.12 23.61
N LYS A 213 23.60 -7.52 24.51
CA LYS A 213 25.06 -7.50 24.39
C LYS A 213 25.68 -8.80 24.93
N PRO A 214 26.51 -9.53 24.16
CA PRO A 214 27.23 -10.69 24.67
C PRO A 214 28.30 -10.27 25.70
N ALA A 215 28.68 -11.20 26.57
CA ALA A 215 29.60 -10.93 27.67
C ALA A 215 31.04 -10.56 27.20
N LYS A 216 31.47 -11.06 26.05
CA LYS A 216 32.87 -10.96 25.57
C LYS A 216 33.09 -9.95 24.44
N GLU A 217 32.02 -9.35 23.91
CA GLU A 217 32.09 -8.44 22.76
C GLU A 217 31.13 -7.26 22.94
N ASN A 218 31.33 -6.19 22.16
CA ASN A 218 30.45 -5.00 22.14
C ASN A 218 29.61 -4.97 20.86
N ILE A 219 28.84 -6.04 20.65
CA ILE A 219 27.90 -6.19 19.53
C ILE A 219 26.51 -6.53 20.04
N ILE A 220 25.51 -6.58 19.16
CA ILE A 220 24.19 -7.13 19.49
C ILE A 220 24.17 -8.60 19.06
N ALA A 221 24.02 -9.51 20.02
CA ALA A 221 23.78 -10.92 19.72
C ALA A 221 22.31 -11.10 19.28
N THR A 222 22.08 -11.95 18.30
CA THR A 222 20.74 -12.19 17.73
C THR A 222 20.45 -13.68 17.61
N LYS A 223 19.18 -14.05 17.78
CA LYS A 223 18.69 -15.42 17.58
C LYS A 223 17.92 -15.51 16.28
N TYR A 224 18.34 -16.40 15.39
CA TYR A 224 17.63 -16.70 14.13
C TYR A 224 16.20 -17.20 14.38
N ARG A 225 15.26 -16.73 13.56
CA ARG A 225 13.86 -17.17 13.56
C ARG A 225 13.48 -17.81 12.23
N GLU A 226 13.42 -17.03 11.18
CA GLU A 226 13.03 -17.47 9.84
C GLU A 226 13.71 -16.61 8.77
N ARG A 227 13.55 -17.03 7.51
CA ARG A 227 14.16 -16.39 6.34
C ARG A 227 13.12 -16.28 5.23
N GLU A 228 13.06 -15.11 4.61
CA GLU A 228 12.25 -14.84 3.42
C GLU A 228 13.11 -14.15 2.35
N ILE A 229 12.85 -14.45 1.08
CA ILE A 229 13.53 -13.84 -0.07
C ILE A 229 12.47 -13.16 -0.92
N PHE A 230 12.79 -11.96 -1.41
CA PHE A 230 11.92 -11.12 -2.21
C PHE A 230 12.56 -10.80 -3.56
N ALA A 231 11.75 -10.78 -4.61
CA ALA A 231 12.16 -10.35 -5.95
C ALA A 231 12.19 -8.82 -6.03
N GLY A 232 13.37 -8.24 -5.83
CA GLY A 232 13.62 -6.79 -5.87
C GLY A 232 14.23 -6.33 -7.19
N GLY A 233 14.84 -5.15 -7.17
CA GLY A 233 15.53 -4.58 -8.33
C GLY A 233 14.62 -4.44 -9.55
N ALA A 234 15.17 -4.73 -10.74
CA ALA A 234 14.43 -4.65 -12.00
C ALA A 234 13.23 -5.61 -12.07
N ILE A 235 13.22 -6.69 -11.29
CA ILE A 235 12.08 -7.63 -11.23
C ILE A 235 10.83 -6.94 -10.68
N ALA A 236 10.99 -6.18 -9.60
CA ALA A 236 9.88 -5.43 -8.98
C ALA A 236 9.30 -4.40 -9.95
N THR A 237 10.16 -3.68 -10.68
CA THR A 237 9.73 -2.73 -11.73
C THR A 237 8.97 -3.44 -12.84
N ALA A 238 9.51 -4.53 -13.40
CA ALA A 238 8.87 -5.26 -14.49
C ALA A 238 7.49 -5.80 -14.09
N ASN A 239 7.39 -6.38 -12.90
CA ASN A 239 6.14 -6.87 -12.33
C ASN A 239 5.07 -5.78 -12.14
N LEU A 240 5.49 -4.58 -11.78
CA LEU A 240 4.57 -3.47 -11.58
C LEU A 240 4.20 -2.78 -12.90
N ALA A 241 5.16 -2.65 -13.84
CA ALA A 241 4.88 -2.22 -15.20
C ALA A 241 3.90 -3.17 -15.92
N ALA A 242 4.01 -4.47 -15.66
CA ALA A 242 3.11 -5.51 -16.16
C ALA A 242 1.65 -5.38 -15.69
N GLN A 243 1.41 -4.66 -14.59
CA GLN A 243 0.05 -4.31 -14.18
C GLN A 243 -0.60 -3.29 -15.12
N LEU A 244 0.21 -2.53 -15.86
CA LEU A 244 -0.25 -1.48 -16.76
C LEU A 244 -0.08 -1.82 -18.23
N CYS A 245 1.05 -2.40 -18.64
CA CYS A 245 1.41 -2.70 -20.03
C CYS A 245 0.84 -4.08 -20.48
N GLU A 246 0.65 -4.26 -21.78
CA GLU A 246 0.20 -5.54 -22.38
C GLU A 246 1.26 -6.61 -22.16
N ARG A 247 2.51 -6.25 -22.45
CA ARG A 247 3.68 -7.12 -22.40
C ARG A 247 4.88 -6.36 -21.88
N VAL A 248 5.63 -7.03 -21.02
CA VAL A 248 6.91 -6.54 -20.51
C VAL A 248 7.99 -7.56 -20.81
N ASP A 249 9.11 -7.12 -21.37
CA ASP A 249 10.30 -7.95 -21.47
C ASP A 249 11.31 -7.44 -20.44
N LEU A 250 11.82 -8.31 -19.57
CA LEU A 250 12.81 -7.99 -18.54
C LEU A 250 14.19 -8.50 -18.99
N VAL A 251 15.03 -7.57 -19.45
CA VAL A 251 16.46 -7.81 -19.67
C VAL A 251 17.20 -7.56 -18.38
N THR A 252 17.86 -8.60 -17.87
CA THR A 252 18.55 -8.51 -16.58
C THR A 252 19.78 -9.40 -16.52
N LEU A 253 20.67 -9.12 -15.57
CA LEU A 253 21.88 -9.88 -15.33
C LEU A 253 21.72 -10.80 -14.11
N LEU A 254 21.99 -12.08 -14.31
CA LEU A 254 22.10 -13.11 -13.28
C LEU A 254 23.56 -13.58 -13.16
N GLY A 255 23.93 -14.16 -12.02
CA GLY A 255 25.18 -14.92 -11.92
C GLY A 255 25.06 -16.30 -12.55
N GLU A 256 26.15 -16.85 -13.09
CA GLU A 256 26.21 -18.29 -13.37
C GLU A 256 26.23 -19.10 -12.06
N GLU A 257 26.91 -18.58 -11.03
CA GLU A 257 26.89 -19.15 -9.69
C GLU A 257 25.68 -18.60 -8.93
N GLU A 258 24.91 -19.47 -8.26
CA GLU A 258 23.74 -19.04 -7.48
C GLU A 258 22.80 -18.12 -8.31
N SER A 259 22.47 -18.53 -9.54
CA SER A 259 21.69 -17.68 -10.48
C SER A 259 20.33 -17.26 -9.92
N HIS A 260 19.73 -18.11 -9.08
CA HIS A 260 18.37 -17.96 -8.57
C HIS A 260 17.30 -17.83 -9.67
N GLU A 261 17.58 -18.26 -10.89
CA GLU A 261 16.69 -18.07 -12.03
C GLU A 261 15.31 -18.69 -11.82
N ASP A 262 15.24 -19.91 -11.28
CA ASP A 262 13.97 -20.57 -10.95
C ASP A 262 13.15 -19.78 -9.91
N PHE A 263 13.81 -19.05 -9.02
CA PHE A 263 13.13 -18.15 -8.10
C PHE A 263 12.60 -16.94 -8.87
N VAL A 264 13.41 -16.30 -9.70
CA VAL A 264 13.00 -15.14 -10.52
C VAL A 264 11.80 -15.50 -11.39
N ARG A 265 11.88 -16.57 -12.19
CA ARG A 265 10.81 -17.00 -13.10
C ARG A 265 9.48 -17.26 -12.38
N ARG A 266 9.51 -17.83 -11.17
CA ARG A 266 8.29 -18.09 -10.37
C ARG A 266 7.65 -16.84 -9.76
N HIS A 267 8.41 -15.74 -9.66
CA HIS A 267 7.92 -14.49 -9.08
C HIS A 267 7.62 -13.42 -10.13
N LEU A 268 7.75 -13.75 -11.42
CA LEU A 268 7.34 -12.86 -12.51
C LEU A 268 5.84 -12.95 -12.76
N HIS A 269 5.25 -11.83 -13.11
CA HIS A 269 3.87 -11.78 -13.60
C HIS A 269 3.75 -12.46 -14.97
N ASP A 270 2.58 -13.01 -15.28
CA ASP A 270 2.38 -13.91 -16.45
C ASP A 270 2.69 -13.27 -17.81
N ASN A 271 2.60 -11.94 -17.92
CA ASN A 271 2.93 -11.19 -19.14
C ASN A 271 4.33 -10.55 -19.11
N VAL A 272 5.20 -10.96 -18.18
CA VAL A 272 6.61 -10.58 -18.15
C VAL A 272 7.46 -11.71 -18.74
N GLU A 273 8.13 -11.45 -19.86
CA GLU A 273 9.12 -12.36 -20.43
C GLU A 273 10.51 -12.09 -19.85
N LEU A 274 11.10 -13.09 -19.19
CA LEU A 274 12.47 -12.99 -18.69
C LEU A 274 13.49 -13.22 -19.81
N VAL A 275 14.39 -12.26 -20.00
CA VAL A 275 15.54 -12.31 -20.90
C VAL A 275 16.82 -12.22 -20.06
N PRO A 276 17.31 -13.35 -19.51
CA PRO A 276 18.46 -13.34 -18.63
C PRO A 276 19.77 -13.32 -19.43
N PHE A 277 20.70 -12.48 -19.00
CA PHE A 277 22.12 -12.58 -19.31
C PHE A 277 22.86 -13.10 -18.08
N TYR A 278 24.02 -13.71 -18.28
CA TYR A 278 24.76 -14.37 -17.20
C TYR A 278 26.17 -13.82 -17.11
N ARG A 279 26.62 -13.59 -15.88
CA ARG A 279 28.02 -13.27 -15.57
C ARG A 279 28.79 -14.54 -15.24
N LYS A 280 29.82 -14.87 -16.01
CA LYS A 280 30.72 -15.99 -15.71
C LYS A 280 31.48 -15.74 -14.41
N GLY A 281 31.49 -16.75 -13.54
CA GLY A 281 32.16 -16.66 -12.22
C GLY A 281 31.57 -15.61 -11.27
N GLY A 282 30.43 -15.01 -11.62
CA GLY A 282 29.70 -14.07 -10.77
C GLY A 282 28.45 -14.70 -10.16
N ARG A 283 27.92 -14.00 -9.15
CA ARG A 283 26.67 -14.38 -8.47
C ARG A 283 25.57 -13.35 -8.67
N THR A 284 24.32 -13.80 -8.63
CA THR A 284 23.16 -12.89 -8.61
C THR A 284 23.20 -12.04 -7.34
N THR A 285 22.92 -10.75 -7.46
CA THR A 285 22.99 -9.82 -6.33
C THR A 285 21.96 -10.18 -5.27
N VAL A 286 22.41 -10.45 -4.04
CA VAL A 286 21.54 -10.70 -2.87
C VAL A 286 21.86 -9.69 -1.78
N LYS A 287 20.86 -8.96 -1.31
CA LYS A 287 20.97 -8.02 -0.18
C LYS A 287 20.27 -8.59 1.04
N SER A 288 21.04 -9.25 1.90
CA SER A 288 20.57 -9.92 3.11
C SER A 288 20.53 -8.97 4.31
N ARG A 289 19.40 -8.93 5.01
CA ARG A 289 19.17 -8.01 6.12
C ARG A 289 18.70 -8.76 7.35
N LEU A 290 19.34 -8.50 8.49
CA LEU A 290 18.84 -8.96 9.79
C LEU A 290 17.69 -8.05 10.21
N VAL A 291 16.49 -8.61 10.38
CA VAL A 291 15.26 -7.86 10.64
C VAL A 291 14.69 -8.22 12.01
N ASP A 292 14.47 -7.22 12.86
CA ASP A 292 13.65 -7.38 14.07
C ASP A 292 12.16 -7.39 13.67
N PRO A 293 11.44 -8.51 13.86
CA PRO A 293 10.07 -8.65 13.39
C PRO A 293 9.07 -7.77 14.16
N ALA A 294 9.38 -7.33 15.39
CA ALA A 294 8.45 -6.54 16.19
C ALA A 294 8.14 -5.18 15.55
N TYR A 295 9.09 -4.62 14.80
CA TYR A 295 8.98 -3.30 14.17
C TYR A 295 9.46 -3.28 12.71
N VAL A 296 9.79 -4.44 12.13
CA VAL A 296 10.38 -4.58 10.78
C VAL A 296 11.64 -3.70 10.60
N LYS A 297 12.42 -3.54 11.68
CA LYS A 297 13.64 -2.72 11.70
C LYS A 297 14.83 -3.52 11.23
N LYS A 298 15.61 -2.94 10.32
CA LYS A 298 16.82 -3.54 9.75
C LYS A 298 18.00 -3.21 10.66
N LEU A 299 18.70 -4.24 11.14
CA LEU A 299 19.82 -4.10 12.07
C LEU A 299 21.15 -4.01 11.32
N ILE A 300 21.36 -4.92 10.37
CA ILE A 300 22.59 -5.08 9.58
C ILE A 300 22.18 -5.54 8.18
N GLU A 301 22.90 -5.06 7.17
CA GLU A 301 22.86 -5.56 5.80
C GLU A 301 24.19 -6.25 5.45
N VAL A 302 24.11 -7.42 4.82
CA VAL A 302 25.22 -8.12 4.17
C VAL A 302 24.83 -8.26 2.71
N ALA A 303 25.61 -7.63 1.84
CA ALA A 303 25.37 -7.67 0.40
C ALA A 303 26.34 -8.66 -0.25
N TYR A 304 25.79 -9.62 -0.99
CA TYR A 304 26.51 -10.54 -1.85
C TYR A 304 26.40 -10.00 -3.28
N LEU A 305 27.49 -9.43 -3.78
CA LEU A 305 27.56 -8.72 -5.06
C LEU A 305 28.79 -9.14 -5.85
N SER A 306 28.63 -9.19 -7.17
CA SER A 306 29.72 -9.09 -8.13
C SER A 306 29.68 -7.66 -8.67
N ASP A 307 30.46 -6.73 -8.12
CA ASP A 307 30.38 -5.28 -8.38
C ASP A 307 31.55 -4.80 -9.23
N GLU A 308 31.66 -5.43 -10.40
CA GLU A 308 32.69 -5.18 -11.41
C GLU A 308 31.99 -4.95 -12.76
N ALA A 309 32.70 -4.49 -13.78
CA ALA A 309 32.13 -4.41 -15.13
C ALA A 309 31.90 -5.82 -15.71
N LEU A 310 30.95 -6.00 -16.64
CA LEU A 310 30.86 -7.24 -17.40
C LEU A 310 32.10 -7.41 -18.30
N PRO A 311 32.59 -8.64 -18.50
CA PRO A 311 33.54 -8.95 -19.55
C PRO A 311 33.05 -8.47 -20.92
N ASP A 312 33.97 -8.01 -21.77
CA ASP A 312 33.64 -7.38 -23.06
C ASP A 312 32.77 -8.28 -23.97
N ASP A 313 32.98 -9.60 -23.97
CA ASP A 313 32.18 -10.55 -24.76
C ASP A 313 30.74 -10.69 -24.24
N GLU A 314 30.57 -10.72 -22.91
CA GLU A 314 29.26 -10.77 -22.24
C GLU A 314 28.50 -9.45 -22.43
N GLN A 315 29.20 -8.32 -22.29
CA GLN A 315 28.63 -7.00 -22.51
C GLN A 315 28.20 -6.80 -23.97
N ALA A 316 29.02 -7.22 -24.94
CA ALA A 316 28.70 -7.13 -26.36
C ALA A 316 27.43 -7.95 -26.69
N ALA A 317 27.31 -9.17 -26.17
CA ALA A 317 26.12 -9.99 -26.39
C ALA A 317 24.83 -9.34 -25.85
N LEU A 318 24.91 -8.71 -24.67
CA LEU A 318 23.79 -7.94 -24.09
C LEU A 318 23.45 -6.73 -24.97
N ASN A 319 24.45 -5.96 -25.34
CA ASN A 319 24.29 -4.73 -26.12
C ASN A 319 23.69 -5.04 -27.50
N ASP A 320 24.18 -6.07 -28.19
CA ASP A 320 23.65 -6.53 -29.49
C ASP A 320 22.18 -6.95 -29.40
N TRP A 321 21.80 -7.66 -28.33
CA TRP A 321 20.42 -8.10 -28.15
C TRP A 321 19.48 -6.90 -27.96
N VAL A 322 19.86 -5.96 -27.10
CA VAL A 322 19.08 -4.75 -26.82
C VAL A 322 19.01 -3.91 -28.08
N GLU A 323 20.13 -3.64 -28.74
CA GLU A 323 20.20 -2.79 -29.93
C GLU A 323 19.33 -3.32 -31.09
N ALA A 324 19.22 -4.64 -31.23
CA ALA A 324 18.42 -5.27 -32.28
C ALA A 324 16.91 -5.17 -32.05
N ARG A 325 16.45 -5.01 -30.79
CA ARG A 325 15.02 -5.13 -30.42
C ARG A 325 14.43 -3.90 -29.77
N ILE A 326 15.25 -2.98 -29.26
CA ILE A 326 14.80 -1.81 -28.50
C ILE A 326 13.77 -0.95 -29.27
N GLY A 327 13.84 -0.94 -30.60
CA GLY A 327 12.90 -0.22 -31.46
C GLY A 327 11.49 -0.81 -31.53
N ASP A 328 11.28 -2.05 -31.03
CA ASP A 328 9.98 -2.74 -31.02
C ASP A 328 9.12 -2.39 -29.81
N TYR A 329 9.67 -1.67 -28.84
CA TYR A 329 9.00 -1.30 -27.59
C TYR A 329 8.53 0.15 -27.64
N ASP A 330 7.39 0.41 -27.01
CA ASP A 330 6.86 1.76 -26.84
C ASP A 330 7.61 2.53 -25.76
N ALA A 331 8.10 1.81 -24.73
CA ALA A 331 8.83 2.38 -23.61
C ALA A 331 10.01 1.49 -23.22
N VAL A 332 11.15 2.13 -22.90
CA VAL A 332 12.32 1.50 -22.30
C VAL A 332 12.50 2.08 -20.91
N ILE A 333 12.45 1.22 -19.89
CA ILE A 333 12.54 1.58 -18.48
C ILE A 333 13.85 1.01 -17.93
N VAL A 334 14.76 1.89 -17.55
CA VAL A 334 16.09 1.50 -17.08
C VAL A 334 16.18 1.67 -15.56
N ASN A 335 16.38 0.55 -14.86
CA ASN A 335 16.69 0.50 -13.43
C ASN A 335 18.17 0.19 -13.24
N ASP A 336 18.94 1.25 -13.00
CA ASP A 336 20.38 1.18 -12.95
C ASP A 336 20.87 1.28 -11.52
N PHE A 337 21.22 0.14 -10.92
CA PHE A 337 21.72 0.07 -9.55
C PHE A 337 23.25 0.16 -9.48
N GLY A 338 23.92 0.20 -10.64
CA GLY A 338 25.36 0.36 -10.74
C GLY A 338 26.16 -0.89 -10.38
N HIS A 339 25.62 -2.09 -10.62
CA HIS A 339 26.30 -3.38 -10.34
C HIS A 339 27.01 -3.99 -11.58
N GLY A 340 27.23 -3.16 -12.61
CA GLY A 340 28.10 -3.48 -13.73
C GLY A 340 27.43 -4.03 -14.99
N MET A 341 26.10 -4.17 -15.01
CA MET A 341 25.35 -4.56 -16.21
C MET A 341 25.26 -3.43 -17.25
N ILE A 342 25.14 -2.18 -16.79
CA ILE A 342 24.87 -1.02 -17.63
C ILE A 342 26.14 -0.20 -17.83
N ASP A 343 26.81 -0.45 -18.94
CA ASP A 343 28.01 0.26 -19.37
C ASP A 343 27.70 1.48 -20.26
N SER A 344 28.73 2.20 -20.67
CA SER A 344 28.58 3.38 -21.53
C SER A 344 28.03 3.04 -22.92
N SER A 345 28.32 1.86 -23.46
CA SER A 345 27.79 1.43 -24.75
C SER A 345 26.29 1.14 -24.68
N LEU A 346 25.81 0.49 -23.62
CA LEU A 346 24.39 0.27 -23.41
C LEU A 346 23.64 1.59 -23.17
N ILE A 347 24.23 2.52 -22.41
CA ILE A 347 23.68 3.87 -22.21
C ILE A 347 23.50 4.58 -23.56
N ASP A 348 24.51 4.51 -24.44
CA ASP A 348 24.44 5.10 -25.79
C ASP A 348 23.31 4.45 -26.62
N ILE A 349 23.18 3.12 -26.59
CA ILE A 349 22.12 2.40 -27.31
C ILE A 349 20.74 2.86 -26.84
N VAL A 350 20.47 2.87 -25.53
CA VAL A 350 19.16 3.25 -25.01
C VAL A 350 18.85 4.72 -25.28
N CYS A 351 19.84 5.61 -25.19
CA CYS A 351 19.65 7.03 -25.50
C CYS A 351 19.36 7.28 -26.98
N ARG A 352 20.01 6.55 -27.89
CA ARG A 352 19.84 6.76 -29.33
C ARG A 352 18.58 6.11 -29.91
N LYS A 353 18.19 4.94 -29.40
CA LYS A 353 17.21 4.07 -30.08
C LYS A 353 15.89 3.88 -29.36
N ALA A 354 15.80 4.19 -28.06
CA ALA A 354 14.52 4.10 -27.36
C ALA A 354 13.52 5.12 -27.92
N ARG A 355 12.28 4.68 -28.20
CA ARG A 355 11.18 5.59 -28.57
C ARG A 355 10.80 6.52 -27.42
N PHE A 356 10.82 5.96 -26.21
CA PHE A 356 10.69 6.64 -24.94
C PHE A 356 11.63 5.93 -23.97
N LEU A 357 12.47 6.68 -23.26
CA LEU A 357 13.39 6.14 -22.27
C LEU A 357 13.20 6.83 -20.91
N ALA A 358 12.82 6.04 -19.92
CA ALA A 358 12.75 6.42 -18.52
C ALA A 358 13.95 5.84 -17.77
N VAL A 359 14.60 6.63 -16.93
CA VAL A 359 15.81 6.22 -16.21
C VAL A 359 15.69 6.50 -14.71
N ASN A 360 16.04 5.48 -13.94
CA ASN A 360 16.28 5.56 -12.50
C ASN A 360 17.69 5.03 -12.25
N ALA A 361 18.65 5.93 -12.05
CA ALA A 361 20.03 5.60 -11.75
C ALA A 361 20.31 5.84 -10.27
N GLN A 362 20.48 4.75 -9.52
CA GLN A 362 20.49 4.76 -8.07
C GLN A 362 21.89 4.82 -7.47
N THR A 363 22.00 5.61 -6.41
CA THR A 363 23.14 5.57 -5.51
C THR A 363 22.87 4.59 -4.37
N ASN A 364 23.84 3.74 -4.04
CA ASN A 364 23.72 2.80 -2.94
C ASN A 364 25.04 2.59 -2.18
N SER A 365 25.00 1.76 -1.14
CA SER A 365 26.14 1.47 -0.26
C SER A 365 27.34 0.86 -0.99
N ALA A 366 27.12 0.10 -2.07
CA ALA A 366 28.18 -0.53 -2.86
C ALA A 366 28.88 0.50 -3.76
N ASN A 367 28.09 1.26 -4.53
CA ASN A 367 28.63 2.22 -5.49
C ASN A 367 29.02 3.59 -4.89
N ARG A 368 28.69 3.86 -3.61
CA ARG A 368 29.12 5.05 -2.84
C ARG A 368 28.87 6.40 -3.54
N GLY A 369 27.84 6.48 -4.38
CA GLY A 369 27.50 7.70 -5.12
C GLY A 369 28.25 7.88 -6.44
N PHE A 370 28.92 6.84 -6.94
CA PHE A 370 29.55 6.85 -8.26
C PHE A 370 28.60 6.44 -9.40
N ASN A 371 27.40 5.95 -9.08
CA ASN A 371 26.36 5.68 -10.07
C ASN A 371 25.38 6.84 -10.17
N LEU A 372 25.75 7.86 -10.96
CA LEU A 372 25.00 9.11 -11.06
C LEU A 372 24.16 9.16 -12.33
N ILE A 373 22.96 9.74 -12.24
CA ILE A 373 22.08 9.94 -13.39
C ILE A 373 22.74 10.76 -14.53
N THR A 374 23.73 11.60 -14.21
CA THR A 374 24.47 12.41 -15.20
C THR A 374 25.29 11.60 -16.19
N LYS A 375 25.42 10.27 -16.03
CA LYS A 375 26.00 9.41 -17.07
C LYS A 375 25.07 9.24 -18.28
N TYR A 376 23.77 9.48 -18.10
CA TYR A 376 22.79 9.52 -19.18
C TYR A 376 22.72 10.95 -19.75
N PRO A 377 23.10 11.18 -21.02
CA PRO A 377 23.03 12.52 -21.61
C PRO A 377 21.60 12.99 -21.85
N ARG A 378 20.66 12.05 -22.00
CA ARG A 378 19.23 12.33 -22.21
C ARG A 378 18.31 11.32 -21.55
N ALA A 379 17.12 11.76 -21.19
CA ALA A 379 16.04 10.93 -20.66
C ALA A 379 14.67 11.55 -21.01
N ASP A 380 13.61 10.80 -21.30
CA ASP A 380 12.26 11.38 -21.44
C ASP A 380 11.65 11.57 -20.05
N LEU A 381 11.97 10.65 -19.14
CA LEU A 381 11.66 10.74 -17.72
C LEU A 381 12.86 10.31 -16.88
N ILE A 382 13.19 11.11 -15.87
CA ILE A 382 14.12 10.75 -14.80
C ILE A 382 13.35 10.68 -13.51
N CYS A 383 13.49 9.58 -12.78
CA CYS A 383 13.02 9.47 -11.41
C CYS A 383 14.18 9.05 -10.51
N ILE A 384 14.55 9.88 -9.55
CA ILE A 384 15.61 9.58 -8.56
C ILE A 384 15.18 10.12 -7.20
N ASP A 385 15.90 9.78 -6.14
CA ASP A 385 15.66 10.36 -4.82
C ASP A 385 16.41 11.70 -4.63
N GLU A 386 16.10 12.39 -3.53
CA GLU A 386 16.70 13.68 -3.22
C GLU A 386 18.23 13.60 -3.00
N PRO A 387 18.77 12.64 -2.22
CA PRO A 387 20.21 12.42 -2.13
C PRO A 387 20.89 12.20 -3.49
N GLU A 388 20.32 11.37 -4.35
CA GLU A 388 20.82 11.08 -5.70
C GLU A 388 20.85 12.34 -6.57
N ALA A 389 19.78 13.14 -6.54
CA ALA A 389 19.72 14.40 -7.27
C ALA A 389 20.81 15.39 -6.81
N ARG A 390 21.05 15.46 -5.50
CA ARG A 390 22.09 16.31 -4.92
C ARG A 390 23.49 15.86 -5.32
N LEU A 391 23.76 14.56 -5.27
CA LEU A 391 25.03 14.00 -5.70
C LEU A 391 25.27 14.29 -7.19
N ALA A 392 24.27 14.03 -8.03
CA ALA A 392 24.33 14.30 -9.48
C ALA A 392 24.55 15.78 -9.81
N ALA A 393 23.93 16.69 -9.04
CA ALA A 393 24.12 18.13 -9.22
C ALA A 393 25.42 18.66 -8.57
N MET A 394 26.07 17.86 -7.71
CA MET A 394 27.12 18.31 -6.79
C MET A 394 26.66 19.50 -5.92
N GLU A 395 25.43 19.43 -5.40
CA GLU A 395 24.78 20.53 -4.67
C GLU A 395 24.12 20.05 -3.37
N ARG A 396 24.69 20.45 -2.22
CA ARG A 396 24.30 19.92 -0.91
C ARG A 396 23.16 20.68 -0.23
N TYR A 397 23.05 21.99 -0.44
CA TYR A 397 22.21 22.84 0.43
C TYR A 397 21.12 23.60 -0.31
N ALA A 398 21.23 23.75 -1.63
CA ALA A 398 20.21 24.47 -2.39
C ALA A 398 18.83 23.81 -2.25
N PRO A 399 17.73 24.59 -2.36
CA PRO A 399 16.38 24.04 -2.51
C PRO A 399 16.35 23.03 -3.68
N ILE A 400 15.61 21.94 -3.50
CA ILE A 400 15.57 20.85 -4.49
C ILE A 400 15.03 21.33 -5.86
N GLU A 401 14.19 22.36 -5.86
CA GLU A 401 13.72 23.03 -7.08
C GLU A 401 14.84 23.68 -7.89
N SER A 402 15.79 24.33 -7.21
CA SER A 402 16.97 24.90 -7.86
C SER A 402 17.95 23.81 -8.29
N VAL A 403 18.06 22.71 -7.54
CA VAL A 403 18.86 21.54 -7.98
C VAL A 403 18.33 21.01 -9.32
N LEU A 404 17.01 20.89 -9.46
CA LEU A 404 16.37 20.47 -10.71
C LEU A 404 16.59 21.49 -11.84
N LYS A 405 16.06 22.70 -11.68
CA LYS A 405 15.99 23.72 -12.72
C LYS A 405 17.35 24.33 -13.07
N ASP A 406 18.16 24.65 -12.07
CA ASP A 406 19.38 25.44 -12.27
C ASP A 406 20.62 24.57 -12.50
N ARG A 407 20.55 23.27 -12.20
CA ARG A 407 21.66 22.32 -12.32
C ARG A 407 21.35 21.14 -13.24
N LEU A 408 20.41 20.25 -12.87
CA LEU A 408 20.21 18.99 -13.59
C LEU A 408 19.67 19.20 -15.00
N GLU A 409 18.69 20.08 -15.20
CA GLU A 409 18.16 20.45 -16.52
C GLU A 409 19.25 20.95 -17.48
N LYS A 410 20.31 21.59 -16.97
CA LYS A 410 21.42 22.10 -17.80
C LYS A 410 22.44 21.03 -18.17
N ARG A 411 22.40 19.87 -17.51
CA ARG A 411 23.37 18.78 -17.69
C ARG A 411 22.79 17.60 -18.45
N ILE A 412 21.47 17.41 -18.37
CA ILE A 412 20.78 16.26 -18.94
C ILE A 412 19.60 16.78 -19.74
N ASP A 413 19.55 16.41 -21.02
CA ASP A 413 18.40 16.69 -21.88
C ASP A 413 17.23 15.82 -21.43
N CYS A 414 16.32 16.40 -20.65
CA CYS A 414 15.20 15.63 -20.10
C CYS A 414 13.90 16.42 -20.02
N HIS A 415 12.82 15.75 -20.44
CA HIS A 415 11.49 16.35 -20.48
C HIS A 415 10.82 16.40 -19.11
N VAL A 416 10.93 15.31 -18.33
CA VAL A 416 10.30 15.16 -17.02
C VAL A 416 11.31 14.72 -15.97
N PHE A 417 11.57 15.58 -15.00
CA PHE A 417 12.29 15.18 -13.79
C PHE A 417 11.29 14.93 -12.65
N ILE A 418 11.47 13.82 -11.95
CA ILE A 418 10.76 13.50 -10.72
C ILE A 418 11.77 13.18 -9.63
N ILE A 419 11.69 13.90 -8.52
CA ILE A 419 12.49 13.64 -7.33
C ILE A 419 11.57 13.09 -6.24
N THR A 420 11.81 11.86 -5.83
CA THR A 420 11.14 11.29 -4.66
C THR A 420 11.80 11.82 -3.39
N HIS A 421 10.99 12.15 -2.38
CA HIS A 421 11.42 12.86 -1.18
C HIS A 421 10.92 12.17 0.10
N GLY A 422 10.77 10.85 0.06
CA GLY A 422 10.33 10.01 1.18
C GLY A 422 9.06 10.56 1.83
N LYS A 423 9.16 10.91 3.12
CA LYS A 423 8.04 11.46 3.92
C LYS A 423 7.49 12.81 3.42
N LEU A 424 8.21 13.50 2.53
CA LEU A 424 7.78 14.76 1.94
C LEU A 424 7.07 14.57 0.58
N GLY A 425 6.93 13.32 0.12
CA GLY A 425 6.26 12.98 -1.14
C GLY A 425 7.20 13.09 -2.33
N SER A 426 6.84 13.88 -3.35
CA SER A 426 7.64 14.05 -4.56
C SER A 426 7.61 15.48 -5.12
N VAL A 427 8.62 15.79 -5.93
CA VAL A 427 8.75 17.04 -6.68
C VAL A 427 8.86 16.69 -8.16
N ILE A 428 8.06 17.34 -9.00
CA ILE A 428 8.02 17.13 -10.44
C ILE A 428 8.43 18.42 -11.12
N TYR A 429 9.29 18.32 -12.12
CA TYR A 429 9.72 19.45 -12.93
C TYR A 429 9.57 19.13 -14.42
N THR A 430 8.98 20.07 -15.15
CA THR A 430 9.00 20.12 -16.62
C THR A 430 9.29 21.55 -17.03
N ALA A 431 9.95 21.76 -18.17
CA ALA A 431 10.24 23.11 -18.67
C ALA A 431 8.96 23.95 -18.91
N LYS A 432 7.84 23.29 -19.24
CA LYS A 432 6.55 23.93 -19.54
C LYS A 432 5.79 24.36 -18.28
N GLU A 433 5.61 23.45 -17.32
CA GLU A 433 4.78 23.68 -16.13
C GLU A 433 5.58 24.14 -14.91
N GLY A 434 6.92 24.17 -15.01
CA GLY A 434 7.80 24.46 -13.89
C GLY A 434 7.75 23.35 -12.83
N VAL A 435 7.98 23.74 -11.57
CA VAL A 435 8.03 22.81 -10.44
C VAL A 435 6.65 22.66 -9.80
N ARG A 436 6.22 21.42 -9.59
CA ARG A 436 5.02 21.03 -8.85
C ARG A 436 5.37 20.05 -7.75
N ARG A 437 4.67 20.12 -6.61
CA ARG A 437 4.90 19.25 -5.44
C ARG A 437 3.66 18.39 -5.17
N ILE A 438 3.91 17.15 -4.75
CA ILE A 438 2.86 16.23 -4.29
C ILE A 438 3.29 15.72 -2.92
N PRO A 439 2.51 15.95 -1.85
CA PRO A 439 2.88 15.50 -0.51
C PRO A 439 2.80 13.97 -0.39
N ALA A 440 3.39 13.43 0.67
CA ALA A 440 3.29 12.00 0.95
C ALA A 440 1.83 11.64 1.29
N LEU A 441 1.30 10.62 0.62
CA LEU A 441 -0.08 10.17 0.78
C LEU A 441 -0.24 9.13 1.89
N THR A 442 0.70 9.03 2.83
CA THR A 442 0.58 8.20 4.04
C THR A 442 1.45 8.77 5.14
N GLY A 443 0.93 8.81 6.37
CA GLY A 443 1.70 9.22 7.56
C GLY A 443 2.49 8.08 8.21
N GLU A 444 2.20 6.83 7.83
CA GLU A 444 2.81 5.63 8.40
C GLU A 444 3.50 4.82 7.30
N ALA A 445 4.69 4.30 7.62
CA ALA A 445 5.48 3.40 6.79
C ALA A 445 5.96 2.22 7.64
N ILE A 446 5.72 1.00 7.15
CA ILE A 446 6.19 -0.25 7.75
C ILE A 446 7.55 -0.62 7.14
N ASP A 447 7.67 -0.51 5.83
CA ASP A 447 8.89 -0.85 5.11
C ASP A 447 9.06 0.04 3.88
N THR A 448 10.12 0.83 3.82
CA THR A 448 10.33 1.80 2.73
C THR A 448 11.03 1.20 1.50
N ILE A 449 11.52 -0.04 1.59
CA ILE A 449 12.28 -0.68 0.51
C ILE A 449 11.41 -0.85 -0.75
N GLY A 450 11.95 -0.43 -1.90
CA GLY A 450 11.30 -0.54 -3.20
C GLY A 450 10.14 0.44 -3.45
N ALA A 451 9.88 1.40 -2.55
CA ALA A 451 8.83 2.41 -2.78
C ALA A 451 9.17 3.35 -3.94
N GLY A 452 10.45 3.72 -4.09
CA GLY A 452 10.94 4.51 -5.23
C GLY A 452 10.85 3.75 -6.55
N ASP A 453 11.22 2.46 -6.56
CA ASP A 453 11.09 1.59 -7.75
C ASP A 453 9.64 1.43 -8.17
N ALA A 454 8.74 1.23 -7.20
CA ALA A 454 7.31 1.12 -7.46
C ALA A 454 6.71 2.42 -8.02
N PHE A 455 7.12 3.57 -7.46
CA PHE A 455 6.78 4.88 -8.01
C PHE A 455 7.27 4.99 -9.47
N PHE A 456 8.54 4.69 -9.71
CA PHE A 456 9.21 4.87 -10.99
C PHE A 456 8.57 3.99 -12.08
N ALA A 457 8.29 2.71 -11.81
CA ALA A 457 7.70 1.80 -12.78
C ALA A 457 6.35 2.31 -13.31
N LEU A 458 5.50 2.82 -12.40
CA LEU A 458 4.18 3.37 -12.77
C LEU A 458 4.30 4.70 -13.49
N ALA A 459 5.05 5.65 -12.94
CA ALA A 459 5.21 6.96 -13.56
C ALA A 459 5.77 6.83 -14.98
N SER A 460 6.78 5.97 -15.17
CA SER A 460 7.40 5.72 -16.48
C SER A 460 6.40 5.18 -17.50
N SER A 461 5.63 4.15 -17.11
CA SER A 461 4.65 3.51 -18.00
C SER A 461 3.52 4.48 -18.40
N LEU A 462 3.09 5.33 -17.47
CA LEU A 462 2.02 6.31 -17.70
C LEU A 462 2.50 7.45 -18.61
N VAL A 463 3.67 8.04 -18.33
CA VAL A 463 4.19 9.14 -19.16
C VAL A 463 4.53 8.66 -20.56
N ALA A 464 5.07 7.44 -20.71
CA ALA A 464 5.27 6.82 -22.03
C ALA A 464 3.97 6.65 -22.83
N SER A 465 2.84 6.56 -22.13
CA SER A 465 1.50 6.44 -22.71
C SER A 465 0.82 7.79 -22.96
N GLY A 466 1.50 8.91 -22.68
CA GLY A 466 1.00 10.27 -22.88
C GLY A 466 0.21 10.84 -21.71
N SER A 467 0.28 10.25 -20.52
CA SER A 467 -0.28 10.82 -19.28
C SER A 467 0.39 12.17 -18.95
N ASP A 468 -0.36 13.08 -18.32
CA ASP A 468 0.23 14.30 -17.78
C ASP A 468 1.28 13.93 -16.70
N PRO A 469 2.50 14.50 -16.76
CA PRO A 469 3.56 14.12 -15.82
C PRO A 469 3.20 14.26 -14.33
N PHE A 470 2.32 15.20 -13.98
CA PHE A 470 1.87 15.36 -12.59
C PHE A 470 0.80 14.34 -12.22
N HIS A 471 -0.09 13.95 -13.14
CA HIS A 471 -1.00 12.81 -12.91
C HIS A 471 -0.21 11.51 -12.71
N ALA A 472 0.76 11.23 -13.59
CA ALA A 472 1.63 10.07 -13.47
C ALA A 472 2.39 10.05 -12.14
N ALA A 473 2.92 11.19 -11.70
CA ALA A 473 3.59 11.31 -10.41
C ALA A 473 2.65 11.21 -9.21
N PHE A 474 1.41 11.71 -9.31
CA PHE A 474 0.39 11.53 -8.28
C PHE A 474 0.04 10.05 -8.10
N ILE A 475 -0.17 9.34 -9.21
CA ILE A 475 -0.41 7.90 -9.21
C ILE A 475 0.82 7.16 -8.64
N GLY A 476 2.03 7.57 -9.04
CA GLY A 476 3.28 7.07 -8.46
C GLY A 476 3.34 7.23 -6.94
N ASN A 477 2.97 8.40 -6.40
CA ASN A 477 2.93 8.64 -4.95
C ASN A 477 1.87 7.79 -4.25
N ALA A 478 0.72 7.56 -4.90
CA ALA A 478 -0.31 6.68 -4.37
C ALA A 478 0.20 5.24 -4.25
N VAL A 479 0.89 4.74 -5.29
CA VAL A 479 1.49 3.41 -5.26
C VAL A 479 2.65 3.32 -4.27
N GLY A 480 3.50 4.35 -4.18
CA GLY A 480 4.53 4.44 -3.14
C GLY A 480 3.92 4.37 -1.74
N ALA A 481 2.81 5.07 -1.48
CA ALA A 481 2.10 5.04 -0.21
C ALA A 481 1.49 3.66 0.12
N MET A 482 1.02 2.92 -0.89
CA MET A 482 0.63 1.51 -0.73
C MET A 482 1.84 0.63 -0.44
N LYS A 483 2.94 0.85 -1.18
CA LYS A 483 4.14 0.03 -1.13
C LYS A 483 4.80 0.08 0.24
N VAL A 484 4.85 1.26 0.87
CA VAL A 484 5.48 1.39 2.19
C VAL A 484 4.75 0.64 3.32
N ARG A 485 3.54 0.15 3.07
CA ARG A 485 2.75 -0.67 4.01
C ARG A 485 2.95 -2.17 3.80
N ILE A 486 3.74 -2.56 2.80
CA ILE A 486 4.03 -3.96 2.46
C ILE A 486 5.46 -4.28 2.88
N VAL A 487 5.65 -5.30 3.72
CA VAL A 487 6.98 -5.78 4.10
C VAL A 487 7.66 -6.45 2.90
N GLY A 488 8.89 -6.04 2.57
CA GLY A 488 9.63 -6.58 1.43
C GLY A 488 8.79 -6.54 0.15
N GLN A 489 8.71 -7.64 -0.60
CA GLN A 489 7.77 -7.82 -1.73
C GLN A 489 6.75 -8.94 -1.46
N ARG A 490 6.26 -9.06 -0.21
CA ARG A 490 5.28 -10.10 0.16
C ARG A 490 3.96 -10.04 -0.62
N HIS A 491 3.57 -8.85 -1.04
CA HIS A 491 2.37 -8.62 -1.84
C HIS A 491 2.73 -7.74 -3.03
N GLN A 492 2.34 -8.18 -4.22
CA GLN A 492 2.47 -7.39 -5.44
C GLN A 492 1.23 -6.51 -5.59
N ILE A 493 1.45 -5.20 -5.72
CA ILE A 493 0.36 -4.24 -5.91
C ILE A 493 -0.27 -4.48 -7.28
N THR A 494 -1.59 -4.66 -7.32
CA THR A 494 -2.33 -4.99 -8.55
C THR A 494 -3.05 -3.77 -9.13
N LYS A 495 -3.32 -3.80 -10.46
CA LYS A 495 -4.10 -2.73 -11.13
C LYS A 495 -5.44 -2.44 -10.43
N PRO A 496 -6.28 -3.43 -10.05
CA PRO A 496 -7.54 -3.15 -9.34
C PRO A 496 -7.34 -2.44 -8.00
N GLU A 497 -6.29 -2.79 -7.24
CA GLU A 497 -5.97 -2.11 -5.98
C GLU A 497 -5.56 -0.65 -6.20
N ILE A 498 -4.74 -0.39 -7.23
CA ILE A 498 -4.35 0.96 -7.65
C ILE A 498 -5.61 1.78 -7.97
N LEU A 499 -6.48 1.29 -8.85
CA LEU A 499 -7.70 2.01 -9.25
C LEU A 499 -8.65 2.27 -8.07
N LYS A 500 -8.81 1.29 -7.18
CA LYS A 500 -9.62 1.41 -5.96
C LYS A 500 -9.03 2.46 -5.01
N TYR A 501 -7.71 2.51 -4.87
CA TYR A 501 -7.05 3.47 -4.02
C TYR A 501 -7.14 4.89 -4.58
N LEU A 502 -6.89 5.09 -5.88
CA LEU A 502 -7.08 6.38 -6.56
C LEU A 502 -8.53 6.88 -6.42
N SER A 503 -9.51 6.00 -6.61
CA SER A 503 -10.93 6.33 -6.40
C SER A 503 -11.22 6.76 -4.97
N THR A 504 -10.51 6.22 -3.98
CA THR A 504 -10.67 6.60 -2.57
C THR A 504 -10.01 7.95 -2.28
N LEU A 505 -8.85 8.23 -2.88
CA LEU A 505 -8.15 9.50 -2.73
C LEU A 505 -8.93 10.68 -3.35
N LEU A 506 -9.69 10.43 -4.42
CA LEU A 506 -10.44 11.45 -5.17
C LEU A 506 -11.95 11.49 -4.89
N LYS A 507 -12.46 10.67 -3.95
CA LYS A 507 -13.80 10.81 -3.35
C LYS A 507 -13.77 11.87 -2.26
#